data_AF-A0A7Y2YVF4-F1
#
_entry.id   AF-A0A7Y2YVF4-F1
#
_cell.length_a   1.000
_cell.length_b   1.000
_cell.length_c   1.000
_cell.angle_alpha   90.00
_cell.angle_beta   90.00
_cell.angle_gamma   90.00
#
_symmetry.space_group_name_H-M   'P 1'
#
loop_
_entity.id
_entity.type
_entity.pdbx_description
1 polymer ?
#
loop_
_entity_poly.entity_id
_entity_poly.type
_entity_poly.pdbx_seq_one_letter_code
_entity_poly.pdbx_strand_id
1 'polypeptide(L)' 'LTPQSEVFFEAVRGSGGTARLVLLPFEDHGYRARESVEHVLWEQLEWFDHYVKNDAQE' A
#
# COMPACT_ATOMS: atom_id res chain seq x y z
N LEU A 1 -7.29 -13.17 8.15
CA LEU A 1 -7.02 -13.59 6.75
C LEU A 1 -7.35 -12.40 5.85
N THR A 2 -6.53 -12.13 4.84
CA THR A 2 -6.63 -10.95 3.94
C THR A 2 -6.94 -11.33 2.48
N PRO A 3 -7.88 -12.27 2.20
CA PRO A 3 -8.06 -12.80 0.85
C PRO A 3 -8.59 -11.75 -0.13
N GLN A 4 -9.34 -10.75 0.36
CA GLN A 4 -9.87 -9.68 -0.50
C GLN A 4 -8.72 -8.85 -1.10
N SER A 5 -7.78 -8.41 -0.26
CA SER A 5 -6.65 -7.59 -0.68
C SER A 5 -5.66 -8.38 -1.54
N GLU A 6 -5.38 -9.64 -1.18
CA GLU A 6 -4.48 -10.51 -1.94
C GLU A 6 -4.99 -10.80 -3.36
N VAL A 7 -6.28 -11.14 -3.51
CA VAL A 7 -6.89 -11.38 -4.82
C VAL A 7 -6.89 -10.10 -5.67
N PHE A 8 -7.22 -8.95 -5.07
CA PHE A 8 -7.21 -7.69 -5.79
C PHE A 8 -5.80 -7.29 -6.25
N PHE A 9 -4.79 -7.48 -5.39
CA PHE A 9 -3.40 -7.22 -5.74
C PHE A 9 -2.94 -8.06 -6.93
N GLU A 10 -3.21 -9.37 -6.93
CA GLU A 10 -2.87 -10.23 -8.07
C GLU A 10 -3.63 -9.83 -9.34
N ALA A 11 -4.89 -9.39 -9.25
CA ALA A 11 -5.63 -8.89 -10.40
C ALA A 11 -5.00 -7.63 -11.01
N VAL A 12 -4.58 -6.66 -10.18
CA VAL A 12 -3.91 -5.44 -10.64
C VAL A 12 -2.53 -5.76 -11.22
N ARG A 13 -1.76 -6.63 -10.56
CA ARG A 13 -0.46 -7.08 -11.08
C ARG A 13 -0.61 -7.80 -12.42
N GLY A 14 -1.63 -8.66 -12.54
CA GLY A 14 -1.93 -9.44 -13.75
C GLY A 14 -2.38 -8.59 -14.93
N SER A 15 -3.00 -7.42 -14.68
CA SER A 15 -3.39 -6.47 -15.73
C SER A 15 -2.26 -5.52 -16.14
N GLY A 16 -1.07 -5.64 -15.55
CA GLY A 16 0.08 -4.75 -15.79
C GLY A 16 0.01 -3.42 -15.03
N GLY A 17 -0.91 -3.29 -14.08
CA GLY A 17 -0.98 -2.14 -13.19
C GLY A 17 0.11 -2.16 -12.13
N THR A 18 0.60 -0.98 -11.75
CA THR A 18 1.55 -0.81 -10.64
C THR A 18 0.79 -0.82 -9.32
N ALA A 19 1.09 -1.76 -8.44
CA ALA A 19 0.51 -1.84 -7.10
C ALA A 19 1.53 -2.32 -6.08
N ARG A 20 1.27 -2.00 -4.81
CA ARG A 20 2.01 -2.50 -3.65
C ARG A 20 1.03 -2.94 -2.57
N LEU A 21 1.15 -4.18 -2.10
CA LEU A 21 0.35 -4.72 -1.00
C LEU A 21 1.17 -4.69 0.29
N VAL A 22 0.63 -4.03 1.31
CA VAL A 22 1.22 -3.97 2.66
C VAL A 22 0.28 -4.70 3.62
N LEU A 23 0.80 -5.67 4.37
CA LEU A 23 0.05 -6.43 5.37
C LEU A 23 0.59 -6.13 6.76
N LEU A 24 -0.32 -5.87 7.71
CA LEU A 24 -0.01 -5.63 9.11
C LEU A 24 -0.53 -6.83 9.93
N PRO A 25 0.27 -7.89 10.13
CA PRO A 25 -0.21 -9.16 10.67
C PRO A 25 -0.68 -9.10 12.13
N PHE A 26 -0.32 -8.02 12.84
CA PHE A 26 -0.67 -7.79 14.24
C PHE A 26 -1.78 -6.75 14.42
N GLU A 27 -2.39 -6.28 13.32
CA GLU A 27 -3.55 -5.38 13.33
C GLU A 27 -4.80 -6.12 12.82
N ASP A 28 -5.97 -5.62 13.23
CA ASP A 28 -7.27 -6.11 12.74
C ASP A 28 -7.81 -5.12 11.68
N HIS A 29 -9.12 -4.85 11.65
CA HIS A 29 -9.74 -3.92 10.72
C HIS A 29 -9.22 -2.47 10.82
N GLY A 30 -8.66 -2.08 11.97
CA GLY A 30 -8.07 -0.75 12.17
C GLY A 30 -6.71 -0.84 12.84
N TYR A 31 -5.84 0.11 12.51
CA TYR A 31 -4.48 0.19 13.03
C TYR A 31 -4.48 0.89 14.39
N ARG A 32 -3.89 0.26 15.41
CA ARG A 32 -3.79 0.83 16.77
C ARG A 32 -2.37 1.02 17.24
N ALA A 33 -1.44 0.14 16.87
CA ALA A 33 -0.05 0.33 17.25
C ALA A 33 0.50 1.57 16.54
N ARG A 34 1.23 2.40 17.28
CA ARG A 34 1.83 3.61 16.73
C ARG A 34 2.77 3.27 15.58
N GLU A 35 3.53 2.20 15.74
CA GLU A 35 4.48 1.68 14.76
C GLU A 35 3.76 1.28 13.46
N SER A 36 2.59 0.64 13.55
CA SER A 36 1.76 0.30 12.39
C SER A 36 1.28 1.55 11.64
N VAL A 37 0.83 2.58 12.38
CA VAL A 37 0.39 3.85 11.79
C VAL A 37 1.55 4.56 11.10
N GLU A 38 2.70 4.65 11.76
CA GLU A 38 3.91 5.26 11.22
C GLU A 38 4.40 4.51 9.96
N HIS A 39 4.37 3.17 9.97
CA HIS A 39 4.71 2.36 8.79
C HIS A 39 3.78 2.69 7.62
N VAL A 40 2.46 2.69 7.84
CA VAL A 40 1.48 2.98 6.79
C VAL A 40 1.67 4.38 6.22
N LEU A 41 1.95 5.38 7.06
CA LEU A 41 2.24 6.74 6.59
C LEU A 41 3.51 6.78 5.73
N TRP A 42 4.58 6.10 6.16
CA TRP A 42 5.82 6.02 5.42
C TRP A 42 5.62 5.37 4.03
N GLU A 43 4.91 4.23 3.96
CA GLU A 43 4.60 3.54 2.70
C GLU A 43 3.84 4.45 1.71
N GLN A 44 2.88 5.23 2.21
CA GLN A 44 2.11 6.16 1.37
C GLN A 44 2.97 7.33 0.87
N LEU A 45 3.79 7.92 1.75
CA LEU A 45 4.66 9.04 1.38
C LEU A 45 5.69 8.61 0.33
N GLU A 46 6.34 7.47 0.54
CA GLU A 46 7.31 6.91 -0.40
C GLU A 46 6.64 6.59 -1.76
N TRP A 47 5.42 6.05 -1.73
CA TRP A 47 4.65 5.82 -2.96
C TRP A 47 4.36 7.13 -3.72
N PHE A 48 3.94 8.18 -3.01
CA PHE A 48 3.69 9.48 -3.63
C PHE A 48 4.96 10.11 -4.19
N ASP A 49 6.08 10.02 -3.47
CA ASP A 49 7.37 10.52 -3.93
C ASP A 49 7.82 9.80 -5.20
N HIS A 50 7.62 8.49 -5.27
CA HIS A 50 8.03 7.68 -6.41
C HIS A 50 7.11 7.83 -7.63
N TYR A 51 5.79 7.76 -7.45
CA TYR A 51 4.83 7.61 -8.56
C TYR A 51 3.95 8.83 -8.83
N VAL A 52 3.89 9.83 -7.94
CA VAL A 52 2.91 10.93 -8.08
C VAL A 52 3.58 12.29 -8.21
N LYS A 53 4.53 12.62 -7.33
CA LYS A 53 5.09 13.98 -7.26
C LYS A 53 5.98 14.34 -8.45
N ASN A 54 6.67 13.35 -9.02
CA ASN A 54 7.57 13.57 -10.16
C ASN A 54 6.90 13.39 -11.53
N ASP A 55 5.64 12.94 -11.56
CA ASP A 55 4.87 12.72 -12.79
C ASP A 55 4.29 14.03 -13.37
N ALA A 56 4.23 15.09 -12.56
CA ALA A 56 3.70 16.41 -12.94
C ALA A 56 4.78 17.42 -13.38
N GLN A 57 6.04 17.00 -13.54
CA GLN A 57 7.12 17.83 -14.09
C GLN A 57 7.24 17.64 -15.60
N GLU A 58 6.25 18.13 -16.35
CA GLU A 58 6.34 18.51 -17.77
C GLU A 58 5.70 19.90 -17.98
#